data_AF-A0A935P269-F1
#
_entry.id   AF-A0A935P269-F1
#
_cell.length_a   1.000
_cell.length_b   1.000
_cell.length_c   1.000
_cell.angle_alpha   90.00
_cell.angle_beta   90.00
_cell.angle_gamma   90.00
#
_symmetry.space_group_name_H-M   'P 1'
#
loop_
_entity.id
_entity.type
_entity.pdbx_description
1 polymer ?
#
loop_
_entity_poly.entity_id
_entity_poly.type
_entity_poly.pdbx_seq_one_letter_code
_entity_poly.pdbx_strand_id
1 'polypeptide(L)'
;MLSRLLLLALVLPAAASCTRKPKDVPCAAVAGRLLVLAQDQTRAAKIDEALRQRVTMQLPALRDAVEESCTRGKWSAAVRSCMMQAADGAAMAACQLQLTDDQRAALRRASGSTATP
;
A
#
# COMPACT_ATOMS: atom_id res chain seq x y z
N MET A 1 35.19 34.75 28.75
CA MET A 1 36.29 34.99 27.80
C MET A 1 35.74 34.79 26.39
N LEU A 2 35.61 35.87 25.64
CA LEU A 2 35.46 35.83 24.19
C LEU A 2 36.75 35.27 23.57
N SER A 3 36.65 34.29 22.67
CA SER A 3 37.57 34.14 21.54
C SER A 3 36.98 33.07 20.61
N ARG A 4 36.31 33.46 19.54
CA ARG A 4 36.84 33.95 18.27
C ARG A 4 36.88 32.81 17.25
N LEU A 5 35.97 32.95 16.27
CA LEU A 5 36.15 32.63 14.87
C LEU A 5 36.84 31.30 14.53
N LEU A 6 36.05 30.33 14.08
CA LEU A 6 36.42 29.66 12.83
C LEU A 6 35.21 29.59 11.92
N LEU A 7 35.18 30.53 10.99
CA LEU A 7 34.44 30.46 9.75
C LEU A 7 34.80 29.15 9.04
N LEU A 8 33.89 28.17 9.05
CA LEU A 8 33.79 27.26 7.92
C LEU A 8 32.46 27.55 7.22
N ALA A 9 32.53 28.55 6.34
CA ALA A 9 31.60 28.71 5.23
C ALA A 9 31.71 27.45 4.36
N LEU A 10 30.98 26.40 4.74
CA LEU A 10 30.76 25.26 3.88
C LEU A 10 29.76 25.71 2.81
N VAL A 11 30.31 26.12 1.67
CA VAL A 11 29.58 26.32 0.43
C VAL A 11 28.90 24.99 0.09
N LEU A 12 27.62 24.85 0.47
CA LEU A 12 26.79 23.77 -0.06
C LEU A 12 26.62 24.05 -1.55
N PRO A 13 27.09 23.18 -2.46
CA PRO A 13 26.70 23.29 -3.84
C PRO A 13 25.19 23.11 -3.87
N ALA A 14 24.49 24.13 -4.36
CA ALA A 14 23.11 24.02 -4.79
C ALA A 14 23.10 23.03 -5.96
N ALA A 15 23.11 21.73 -5.64
CA ALA A 15 22.68 20.71 -6.54
C ALA A 15 21.22 21.03 -6.83
N ALA A 16 21.00 21.70 -7.97
CA ALA A 16 19.75 21.66 -8.69
C ALA A 16 19.52 20.21 -9.12
N SER A 17 19.31 19.32 -8.16
CA SER A 17 18.65 18.05 -8.41
C SER A 17 17.28 18.44 -8.89
N CYS A 18 17.06 18.28 -10.20
CA CYS A 18 15.74 18.21 -10.78
C CYS A 18 14.93 17.23 -9.94
N THR A 19 14.16 17.74 -8.99
CA THR A 19 13.22 16.96 -8.19
C THR A 19 12.17 16.47 -9.16
N ARG A 20 12.43 15.31 -9.79
CA ARG A 20 11.35 14.46 -10.29
C ARG A 20 10.46 14.25 -9.09
N LYS A 21 9.31 14.93 -9.07
CA LYS A 21 8.25 14.63 -8.11
C LYS A 21 8.10 13.11 -8.14
N PRO A 22 8.23 12.41 -7.00
CA PRO A 22 8.01 10.98 -6.97
C PRO A 22 6.66 10.74 -7.62
N LYS A 23 6.63 9.94 -8.69
CA LYS A 23 5.38 9.62 -9.36
C LYS A 23 4.51 8.94 -8.32
N ASP A 24 3.36 9.55 -8.03
CA ASP A 24 2.37 8.98 -7.14
C ASP A 24 2.06 7.54 -7.53
N VAL A 25 2.10 6.63 -6.56
CA VAL A 25 1.79 5.21 -6.76
C VAL A 25 0.35 5.07 -7.26
N PRO A 26 0.08 4.56 -8.47
CA PRO A 26 -1.30 4.42 -8.96
C PRO A 26 -2.08 3.35 -8.17
N CYS A 27 -3.40 3.51 -8.06
CA CYS A 27 -4.26 2.55 -7.36
C CYS A 27 -4.18 1.14 -7.97
N ALA A 28 -4.04 1.03 -9.30
CA ALA A 28 -3.80 -0.24 -9.99
C ALA A 28 -2.52 -0.95 -9.49
N ALA A 29 -1.45 -0.21 -9.16
CA ALA A 29 -0.23 -0.80 -8.61
C ALA A 29 -0.46 -1.35 -7.20
N VAL A 30 -1.22 -0.64 -6.36
CA VAL A 30 -1.59 -1.10 -5.01
C VAL A 30 -2.41 -2.39 -5.09
N ALA A 31 -3.42 -2.41 -5.96
CA ALA A 31 -4.25 -3.60 -6.19
C ALA A 31 -3.42 -4.78 -6.73
N GLY A 32 -2.51 -4.51 -7.66
CA GLY A 32 -1.56 -5.50 -8.17
C GLY A 32 -0.64 -6.06 -7.08
N ARG A 33 -0.13 -5.22 -6.18
CA ARG A 33 0.69 -5.67 -5.03
C ARG A 33 -0.10 -6.60 -4.12
N LEU A 34 -1.35 -6.24 -3.80
CA LEU A 34 -2.23 -7.09 -2.99
C LEU A 34 -2.48 -8.45 -3.65
N LEU A 35 -2.71 -8.47 -4.98
CA LEU A 35 -2.89 -9.71 -5.73
C LEU A 35 -1.66 -10.62 -5.61
N VAL A 36 -0.46 -10.07 -5.77
CA VAL A 36 0.79 -10.84 -5.63
C VAL A 36 0.91 -11.44 -4.23
N LEU A 37 0.69 -10.64 -3.18
CA LEU A 37 0.74 -11.11 -1.79
C LEU A 37 -0.31 -12.20 -1.51
N ALA A 38 -1.52 -12.03 -2.04
CA ALA A 38 -2.60 -13.01 -1.87
C ALA A 38 -2.29 -14.34 -2.60
N GLN A 39 -1.68 -14.27 -3.79
CA GLN A 39 -1.21 -15.46 -4.51
C GLN A 39 -0.09 -16.17 -3.75
N ASP A 40 0.88 -15.43 -3.21
CA ASP A 40 1.97 -15.99 -2.39
C ASP A 40 1.42 -16.69 -1.15
N GLN A 41 0.49 -16.06 -0.43
CA GLN A 41 -0.18 -16.66 0.73
C GLN A 41 -0.98 -17.90 0.36
N THR A 42 -1.74 -17.86 -0.75
CA THR A 42 -2.53 -18.98 -1.24
C THR A 42 -1.63 -20.17 -1.64
N ARG A 43 -0.45 -19.90 -2.20
CA ARG A 43 0.56 -20.92 -2.51
C ARG A 43 1.18 -21.51 -1.24
N ALA A 44 1.50 -20.68 -0.25
CA ALA A 44 2.13 -21.09 1.00
C ALA A 44 1.16 -21.79 1.98
N ALA A 45 -0.15 -21.58 1.83
CA ALA A 45 -1.16 -22.14 2.72
C ALA A 45 -1.25 -23.68 2.60
N LYS A 46 -1.38 -24.34 3.76
CA LYS A 46 -1.65 -25.79 3.87
C LYS A 46 -3.14 -26.07 3.67
N ILE A 47 -3.60 -25.89 2.43
CA ILE A 47 -4.98 -26.15 2.00
C ILE A 47 -5.03 -27.18 0.87
N ASP A 48 -6.17 -27.86 0.72
CA ASP A 48 -6.40 -28.76 -0.41
C ASP A 48 -6.46 -27.98 -1.74
N GLU A 49 -6.24 -28.70 -2.84
CA GLU A 49 -6.17 -28.11 -4.18
C GLU A 49 -7.51 -27.50 -4.63
N ALA A 50 -8.63 -28.10 -4.26
CA ALA A 50 -9.95 -27.58 -4.63
C ALA A 50 -10.22 -26.24 -3.95
N LEU A 51 -9.85 -26.09 -2.67
CA LEU A 51 -9.92 -24.82 -1.95
C LEU A 51 -8.96 -23.79 -2.52
N ARG A 52 -7.72 -24.19 -2.85
CA ARG A 52 -6.72 -23.31 -3.48
C ARG A 52 -7.24 -22.72 -4.79
N GLN A 53 -7.87 -23.54 -5.63
CA GLN A 53 -8.47 -23.10 -6.89
C GLN A 53 -9.62 -22.14 -6.66
N ARG A 54 -10.54 -22.44 -5.73
CA ARG A 54 -11.64 -21.55 -5.38
C ARG A 54 -11.15 -20.17 -4.93
N VAL A 55 -10.15 -20.12 -4.04
CA VAL A 55 -9.56 -18.86 -3.57
C VAL A 55 -8.89 -18.13 -4.73
N THR A 56 -8.08 -18.82 -5.54
CA THR A 56 -7.36 -18.22 -6.67
C THR A 56 -8.31 -17.57 -7.69
N MET A 57 -9.47 -18.19 -7.95
CA MET A 57 -10.49 -17.64 -8.85
C MET A 57 -11.12 -16.34 -8.35
N GLN A 58 -11.10 -16.08 -7.03
CA GLN A 58 -11.66 -14.86 -6.44
C GLN A 58 -10.67 -13.69 -6.44
N LEU A 59 -9.37 -13.95 -6.59
CA LEU A 59 -8.34 -12.91 -6.46
C LEU A 59 -8.44 -11.78 -7.50
N PRO A 60 -8.81 -12.00 -8.77
CA PRO A 60 -9.00 -10.90 -9.73
C PRO A 60 -10.13 -9.95 -9.32
N ALA A 61 -11.26 -10.47 -8.85
CA ALA A 61 -12.36 -9.64 -8.36
C ALA A 61 -11.95 -8.83 -7.11
N LEU A 62 -11.17 -9.44 -6.21
CA LEU A 62 -10.62 -8.74 -5.05
C LEU A 62 -9.65 -7.62 -5.46
N ARG A 63 -8.77 -7.86 -6.44
CA ARG A 63 -7.89 -6.83 -7.01
C ARG A 63 -8.72 -5.64 -7.51
N ASP A 64 -9.74 -5.91 -8.32
CA ASP A 64 -10.57 -4.85 -8.93
C ASP A 64 -11.32 -4.04 -7.86
N ALA A 65 -11.86 -4.72 -6.84
CA ALA A 65 -12.50 -4.09 -5.71
C ALA A 65 -11.56 -3.17 -4.91
N VAL A 66 -10.29 -3.56 -4.74
CA VAL A 66 -9.27 -2.74 -4.07
C VAL A 66 -8.90 -1.52 -4.92
N GLU A 67 -8.74 -1.70 -6.23
CA GLU A 67 -8.46 -0.60 -7.15
C GLU A 67 -9.59 0.43 -7.15
N GLU A 68 -10.84 -0.02 -7.23
CA GLU A 68 -12.01 0.84 -7.18
C GLU A 68 -12.10 1.59 -5.84
N SER A 69 -11.94 0.88 -4.71
CA SER A 69 -11.98 1.46 -3.37
C SER A 69 -10.88 2.52 -3.18
N CYS A 70 -9.67 2.24 -3.66
CA CYS A 70 -8.56 3.19 -3.64
C CYS A 70 -8.87 4.45 -4.46
N THR A 71 -9.38 4.26 -5.67
CA THR A 71 -9.66 5.35 -6.62
C THR A 71 -10.79 6.24 -6.13
N ARG A 72 -11.93 5.63 -5.76
CA ARG A 72 -13.10 6.35 -5.26
C ARG A 72 -12.87 6.97 -3.89
N GLY A 73 -12.19 6.23 -3.01
CA GLY A 73 -11.84 6.69 -1.67
C GLY A 73 -10.74 7.74 -1.65
N LYS A 74 -10.12 8.05 -2.81
CA LYS A 74 -9.02 9.01 -2.95
C LYS A 74 -7.93 8.78 -1.90
N TRP A 75 -7.46 7.54 -1.78
CA TRP A 75 -6.47 7.18 -0.77
C TRP A 75 -5.22 8.05 -0.88
N SER A 76 -4.68 8.46 0.27
CA SER A 76 -3.52 9.34 0.29
C SER A 76 -2.30 8.68 -0.37
N ALA A 77 -1.38 9.50 -0.88
CA ALA A 77 -0.12 9.01 -1.40
C ALA A 77 0.69 8.22 -0.35
N ALA A 78 0.59 8.60 0.93
CA ALA A 78 1.23 7.89 2.03
C ALA A 78 0.69 6.46 2.20
N VAL A 79 -0.64 6.29 2.18
CA VAL A 79 -1.28 4.96 2.27
C VAL A 79 -0.86 4.10 1.07
N ARG A 80 -0.98 4.62 -0.15
CA ARG A 80 -0.61 3.89 -1.37
C ARG A 80 0.87 3.47 -1.35
N SER A 81 1.75 4.35 -0.87
CA SER A 81 3.18 4.07 -0.73
C SER A 81 3.47 3.03 0.35
N CYS A 82 2.77 3.07 1.49
CA CYS A 82 2.88 2.05 2.53
C CYS A 82 2.50 0.68 1.96
N MET A 83 1.37 0.60 1.25
CA MET A 83 0.88 -0.65 0.70
C MET A 83 1.83 -1.24 -0.36
N MET A 84 2.44 -0.41 -1.21
CA MET A 84 3.44 -0.89 -2.16
C MET A 84 4.68 -1.49 -1.51
N GLN A 85 5.04 -1.00 -0.32
CA GLN A 85 6.22 -1.46 0.42
C GLN A 85 5.93 -2.61 1.38
N ALA A 86 4.65 -2.97 1.57
CA ALA A 86 4.27 -4.06 2.46
C ALA A 86 4.86 -5.39 1.99
N ALA A 87 5.60 -6.07 2.88
CA ALA A 87 6.26 -7.33 2.59
C ALA A 87 5.28 -8.52 2.55
N ASP A 88 4.21 -8.46 3.33
CA ASP A 88 3.24 -9.53 3.53
C ASP A 88 1.84 -8.98 3.85
N GLY A 89 0.90 -9.89 4.15
CA GLY A 89 -0.47 -9.52 4.51
C GLY A 89 -0.59 -8.77 5.84
N ALA A 90 0.29 -9.03 6.80
CA ALA A 90 0.28 -8.32 8.09
C ALA A 90 0.74 -6.87 7.91
N ALA A 91 1.81 -6.65 7.15
CA ALA A 91 2.25 -5.31 6.75
C ALA A 91 1.18 -4.58 5.92
N MET A 92 0.47 -5.30 5.03
CA MET A 92 -0.66 -4.73 4.29
C MET A 92 -1.77 -4.26 5.24
N ALA A 93 -2.16 -5.09 6.22
CA ALA A 93 -3.17 -4.75 7.21
C ALA A 93 -2.75 -3.55 8.08
N ALA A 94 -1.46 -3.45 8.45
CA ALA A 94 -0.93 -2.30 9.17
C ALA A 94 -1.07 -1.00 8.34
N CYS A 95 -0.82 -1.04 7.03
CA CYS A 95 -1.04 0.12 6.15
C CYS A 95 -2.52 0.53 6.06
N GLN A 96 -3.46 -0.42 6.15
CA GLN A 96 -4.89 -0.13 6.15
C GLN A 96 -5.35 0.64 7.40
N LEU A 97 -4.58 0.63 8.50
CA LEU A 97 -4.87 1.44 9.68
C LEU A 97 -4.73 2.94 9.41
N GLN A 98 -3.97 3.33 8.39
CA GLN A 98 -3.82 4.73 7.96
C GLN A 98 -5.01 5.24 7.11
N LEU A 99 -5.92 4.34 6.71
CA LEU A 99 -7.18 4.73 6.06
C LEU A 99 -8.11 5.42 7.06
N THR A 100 -8.92 6.35 6.56
CA THR A 100 -10.06 6.87 7.33
C THR A 100 -11.07 5.75 7.59
N ASP A 101 -11.94 5.93 8.59
CA ASP A 101 -12.95 4.92 8.90
C ASP A 101 -13.91 4.66 7.73
N ASP A 102 -14.27 5.70 6.98
CA ASP A 102 -15.09 5.57 5.76
C ASP A 102 -14.38 4.78 4.67
N GLN A 103 -13.09 5.04 4.43
CA GLN A 103 -12.28 4.29 3.47
C GLN A 103 -12.13 2.83 3.89
N ARG A 104 -11.90 2.57 5.18
CA ARG A 104 -11.79 1.22 5.74
C ARG A 104 -13.12 0.48 5.65
N ALA A 105 -14.25 1.15 5.93
CA ALA A 105 -15.58 0.59 5.77
C ALA A 105 -15.90 0.28 4.30
N ALA A 106 -15.54 1.17 3.38
CA ALA A 106 -15.69 0.94 1.94
C ALA A 106 -14.87 -0.26 1.46
N LEU A 107 -13.61 -0.37 1.89
CA LEU A 107 -12.74 -1.50 1.57
C LEU A 107 -13.33 -2.82 2.10
N ARG A 108 -13.80 -2.88 3.35
CA ARG A 108 -14.43 -4.08 3.92
C ARG A 108 -15.66 -4.54 3.12
N ARG A 109 -16.52 -3.60 2.71
CA ARG A 109 -17.66 -3.89 1.84
C ARG A 109 -17.22 -4.43 0.48
N ALA A 110 -16.21 -3.80 -0.12
CA ALA A 110 -15.68 -4.20 -1.42
C ALA A 110 -15.01 -5.58 -1.40
N SER A 111 -14.37 -5.96 -0.29
CA SER A 111 -13.76 -7.28 -0.09
C SER A 111 -14.75 -8.38 0.33
N GLY A 112 -16.05 -8.08 0.42
CA GLY A 112 -17.07 -9.04 0.85
C GLY A 112 -16.99 -9.40 2.35
N SER A 113 -16.18 -8.71 3.14
CA SER A 113 -16.13 -8.88 4.60
C SER A 113 -17.24 -8.04 5.25
N THR A 114 -18.49 -8.42 5.04
CA THR A 114 -19.55 -7.92 5.91
C THR A 114 -19.36 -8.62 7.26
N ALA A 115 -18.94 -7.86 8.28
CA ALA A 115 -19.05 -8.33 9.66
C ALA A 115 -20.52 -8.72 9.87
N THR A 116 -20.75 -10.01 10.02
CA THR A 116 -22.04 -10.50 10.52
C THR A 116 -22.06 -10.07 11.99
N PRO A 117 -23.09 -9.34 12.45
CA PRO A 117 -23.18 -8.89 13.84
C PRO A 117 -23.21 -10.05 14.83
#